data_AF-A0A0Q5FAX9-F1
#
_entry.id   AF-A0A0Q5FAX9-F1
#
_cell.length_a   1.000
_cell.length_b   1.000
_cell.length_c   1.000
_cell.angle_alpha   90.00
_cell.angle_beta   90.00
_cell.angle_gamma   90.00
#
_symmetry.space_group_name_H-M   'P 1'
#
loop_
_entity.id
_entity.type
_entity.pdbx_description
1 polymer ?
#
loop_
_entity_poly.entity_id
_entity_poly.type
_entity_poly.pdbx_seq_one_letter_code
_entity_poly.pdbx_strand_id
1 'polypeptide(L)'
;MSEPEPSLTQQRLALQRKRTLAIALLVVFTVSAVWWLSSGLLDDSADLDVMRLIVGVVNAGLAVAQLFVLRRVLREVRAFEERHGKDAGVQK
;
A
#
# COMPACT_ATOMS: atom_id res chain seq x y z
N MET A 1 -2.17 23.13 -27.54
CA MET A 1 -3.37 22.30 -27.33
C MET A 1 -3.32 21.82 -25.89
N SER A 2 -4.15 22.38 -25.01
CA SER A 2 -4.24 21.92 -23.62
C SER A 2 -4.87 20.53 -23.65
N GLU A 3 -4.17 19.51 -23.13
CA GLU A 3 -4.79 18.20 -22.91
C GLU A 3 -6.09 18.40 -22.12
N PRO A 4 -7.22 17.82 -22.56
CA PRO A 4 -8.47 17.95 -21.83
C PRO A 4 -8.25 17.41 -20.41
N GLU A 5 -8.54 18.23 -19.40
CA GLU A 5 -8.41 17.80 -18.01
C GLU A 5 -9.18 16.49 -17.80
N PRO A 6 -8.56 15.46 -17.20
CA PRO A 6 -9.19 14.17 -17.04
C PRO A 6 -10.49 14.32 -16.26
N SER A 7 -11.54 13.64 -16.72
CA SER A 7 -12.87 13.70 -16.10
C SER A 7 -12.80 13.32 -14.61
N LEU A 8 -13.67 13.92 -13.78
CA LEU A 8 -13.71 13.66 -12.33
C LEU A 8 -13.81 12.17 -11.99
N THR A 9 -14.52 11.39 -12.81
CA THR A 9 -14.60 9.92 -12.69
C THR A 9 -13.26 9.24 -12.93
N GLN A 10 -12.49 9.66 -13.95
CA GLN A 10 -11.15 9.13 -14.21
C GLN A 10 -10.17 9.51 -13.09
N GLN A 11 -10.24 10.73 -12.57
CA GLN A 11 -9.42 11.16 -11.44
C GLN A 11 -9.71 10.33 -10.19
N ARG A 12 -10.99 10.09 -9.88
CA ARG A 12 -11.37 9.22 -8.76
C ARG A 12 -10.94 7.78 -8.95
N LEU A 13 -11.11 7.22 -10.14
CA LEU A 13 -10.68 5.86 -10.44
C LEU A 13 -9.17 5.69 -10.26
N ALA A 14 -8.38 6.69 -10.70
CA ALA A 14 -6.93 6.69 -10.49
C ALA A 14 -6.56 6.74 -9.00
N LEU A 15 -7.23 7.58 -8.21
CA LEU A 15 -7.04 7.65 -6.75
C LEU A 15 -7.42 6.33 -6.06
N GLN A 16 -8.54 5.71 -6.45
CA GLN A 16 -8.96 4.41 -5.93
C GLN A 16 -7.96 3.30 -6.28
N ARG A 17 -7.46 3.25 -7.52
CA ARG A 17 -6.41 2.28 -7.90
C ARG A 17 -5.15 2.44 -7.08
N LYS A 18 -4.68 3.68 -6.87
CA LYS A 18 -3.53 3.97 -6.00
C LYS A 18 -3.76 3.47 -4.57
N ARG A 19 -4.96 3.72 -4.02
CA ARG A 19 -5.33 3.25 -2.68
C ARG A 19 -5.36 1.72 -2.61
N THR A 20 -6.03 1.06 -3.56
CA THR A 20 -6.13 -0.41 -3.60
C THR A 20 -4.76 -1.04 -3.74
N LEU A 21 -3.89 -0.51 -4.62
CA LEU A 21 -2.53 -1.00 -4.78
C LEU A 21 -1.71 -0.82 -3.49
N ALA A 22 -1.77 0.35 -2.85
CA ALA A 22 -1.07 0.60 -1.59
C ALA A 22 -1.54 -0.35 -0.48
N ILE A 23 -2.85 -0.64 -0.39
CA ILE A 23 -3.39 -1.63 0.56
C ILE A 23 -2.90 -3.03 0.21
N ALA A 24 -2.98 -3.44 -1.06
CA ALA A 24 -2.54 -4.77 -1.48
C ALA A 24 -1.06 -5.00 -1.17
N LEU A 25 -0.19 -4.03 -1.50
CA LEU A 25 1.24 -4.11 -1.19
C LEU A 25 1.50 -4.11 0.32
N LEU A 26 0.79 -3.28 1.09
CA LEU A 26 0.90 -3.28 2.55
C LEU A 26 0.58 -4.66 3.12
N VAL A 27 -0.51 -5.29 2.67
CA VAL A 27 -0.92 -6.63 3.13
C VAL A 27 0.14 -7.67 2.74
N VAL A 28 0.58 -7.67 1.48
CA VAL A 28 1.59 -8.62 0.99
C VAL A 28 2.88 -8.55 1.80
N PHE A 29 3.42 -7.34 2.00
CA PHE A 29 4.67 -7.19 2.76
C PHE A 29 4.49 -7.51 4.24
N THR A 30 3.33 -7.20 4.82
CA THR A 30 3.05 -7.54 6.22
C THR A 30 2.97 -9.06 6.40
N VAL A 31 2.22 -9.77 5.56
CA VAL A 31 2.09 -11.23 5.60
C VAL A 31 3.44 -11.90 5.35
N SER A 32 4.18 -11.41 4.35
CA SER A 32 5.53 -11.90 4.04
C SER A 32 6.49 -11.72 5.22
N ALA A 33 6.48 -10.54 5.87
CA ALA A 33 7.30 -10.28 7.05
C ALA A 33 6.96 -11.26 8.19
N VAL A 34 5.68 -11.43 8.49
CA VAL A 34 5.22 -12.37 9.54
C VAL A 34 5.66 -13.79 9.21
N TRP A 35 5.48 -14.24 7.97
CA TRP A 35 5.88 -15.57 7.52
C TRP A 35 7.39 -15.80 7.72
N TRP A 36 8.22 -14.91 7.18
CA TRP A 36 9.68 -15.04 7.27
C TRP A 36 10.18 -15.01 8.71
N LEU A 37 9.65 -14.10 9.55
CA LEU A 37 10.05 -13.99 10.96
C LEU A 37 9.54 -15.15 11.82
N SER A 38 8.39 -15.74 11.51
CA SER A 38 7.83 -16.87 12.28
C SER A 38 8.34 -18.23 11.80
N SER A 39 8.78 -18.35 10.55
CA SER A 39 9.32 -19.60 9.99
C SER A 39 10.53 -20.17 10.74
N GLY A 40 11.31 -19.31 11.42
CA GLY A 40 12.42 -19.73 12.29
C GLY A 40 11.98 -20.54 13.50
N LEU A 41 10.72 -20.39 13.95
CA LEU A 41 10.16 -21.21 15.02
C LEU A 41 9.90 -22.66 14.60
N LEU A 42 9.96 -22.97 13.29
CA LEU A 42 9.63 -24.27 12.72
C LEU A 42 10.86 -25.04 12.22
N ASP A 43 12.06 -24.46 12.23
CA ASP A 43 13.25 -25.04 11.60
C ASP A 43 14.51 -24.77 12.43
N ASP A 44 15.25 -25.82 12.79
CA ASP A 44 16.38 -25.79 13.74
C ASP A 44 17.75 -25.44 13.09
N SER A 45 17.73 -24.97 11.83
CA SER A 45 18.94 -24.71 11.04
C SER A 45 19.44 -23.27 11.17
N ALA A 46 20.53 -23.08 11.91
CA ALA A 46 21.12 -21.76 12.21
C ALA A 46 21.55 -20.93 10.97
N ASP A 47 21.97 -21.57 9.87
CA ASP A 47 22.38 -20.85 8.65
C ASP A 47 21.20 -20.24 7.88
N LEU A 48 20.01 -20.84 7.95
CA LEU A 48 18.80 -20.26 7.36
C LEU A 48 18.28 -19.08 8.19
N ASP A 49 18.71 -18.95 9.44
CA ASP A 49 18.16 -18.02 10.41
C ASP A 49 18.54 -16.56 10.10
N VAL A 50 19.79 -16.31 9.67
CA VAL A 50 20.26 -14.97 9.30
C VAL A 50 19.57 -14.47 8.02
N MET A 51 19.45 -15.32 6.99
CA MET A 51 18.77 -14.93 5.75
C MET A 51 17.29 -14.64 5.99
N ARG A 52 16.61 -15.48 6.78
CA ARG A 52 15.21 -15.29 7.15
C ARG A 52 15.00 -13.99 7.90
N LEU A 53 15.88 -13.67 8.85
CA LEU A 53 15.84 -12.42 9.58
C LEU A 53 15.99 -11.22 8.64
N ILE A 54 16.98 -11.23 7.74
CA ILE A 54 17.20 -10.16 6.76
C ILE A 54 15.95 -9.96 5.90
N VAL A 55 15.41 -11.03 5.31
CA VAL A 55 14.23 -10.97 4.45
C VAL A 55 13.01 -10.49 5.25
N GLY A 56 12.82 -11.00 6.47
CA GLY A 56 11.74 -10.59 7.36
C GLY A 56 11.78 -9.11 7.72
N VAL A 57 12.96 -8.60 8.10
CA VAL A 57 13.17 -7.18 8.43
C VAL A 57 12.98 -6.29 7.20
N VAL A 58 13.46 -6.69 6.02
CA VAL A 58 13.24 -5.94 4.77
C VAL A 58 11.75 -5.87 4.45
N ASN A 59 11.02 -6.99 4.53
CA ASN A 59 9.58 -7.00 4.31
C ASN A 59 8.84 -6.13 5.34
N ALA A 60 9.24 -6.15 6.60
CA ALA A 60 8.67 -5.29 7.64
C ALA A 60 8.92 -3.80 7.32
N GLY A 61 10.13 -3.44 6.90
CA GLY A 61 10.47 -2.09 6.45
C GLY A 61 9.63 -1.65 5.24
N LEU A 62 9.43 -2.53 4.26
CA LEU A 62 8.57 -2.27 3.11
C LEU A 62 7.10 -2.11 3.52
N ALA A 63 6.59 -2.90 4.46
CA ALA A 63 5.26 -2.73 5.01
C ALA A 63 5.09 -1.35 5.67
N VAL A 64 6.06 -0.93 6.48
CA VAL A 64 6.07 0.41 7.08
C VAL A 64 6.10 1.51 6.00
N ALA A 65 6.92 1.37 4.97
CA ALA A 65 6.95 2.31 3.85
C ALA A 65 5.58 2.39 3.13
N GLN A 66 4.93 1.25 2.87
CA GLN A 66 3.59 1.22 2.26
C GLN A 66 2.52 1.84 3.15
N LEU A 67 2.66 1.76 4.48
CA LEU A 67 1.77 2.47 5.40
C LEU A 67 1.88 3.99 5.23
N PHE A 68 3.09 4.52 5.02
CA PHE A 68 3.27 5.95 4.73
C PHE A 68 2.68 6.34 3.37
N VAL A 69 2.86 5.50 2.34
CA VAL A 69 2.23 5.70 1.02
C VAL A 69 0.71 5.71 1.15
N LEU A 70 0.13 4.75 1.87
CA LEU A 70 -1.31 4.69 2.11
C LEU A 70 -1.81 5.94 2.83
N ARG A 71 -1.11 6.39 3.88
CA ARG A 71 -1.44 7.63 4.59
C ARG A 71 -1.39 8.86 3.69
N ARG A 72 -0.47 8.90 2.72
CA ARG A 72 -0.38 9.97 1.73
C ARG A 72 -1.56 9.90 0.76
N VAL A 73 -1.86 8.73 0.20
CA VAL A 73 -3.00 8.55 -0.72
C VAL A 73 -4.33 8.90 -0.03
N LEU A 74 -4.51 8.51 1.23
CA LEU A 74 -5.70 8.87 2.00
C LEU A 74 -5.83 10.38 2.20
N ARG A 75 -4.72 11.10 2.38
CA ARG A 75 -4.71 12.57 2.42
C ARG A 75 -5.06 13.17 1.07
N GLU A 76 -4.54 12.62 -0.03
CA GLU A 76 -4.87 13.06 -1.39
C GLU A 76 -6.36 12.87 -1.73
N VAL A 77 -6.96 11.73 -1.30
CA VAL A 77 -8.39 11.48 -1.44
C VAL A 77 -9.22 12.49 -0.64
N ARG A 78 -8.86 12.75 0.63
CA ARG A 78 -9.57 13.75 1.44
C ARG A 78 -9.50 15.15 0.84
N ALA A 79 -8.32 15.56 0.37
CA ALA A 79 -8.15 16.85 -0.30
C ALA A 79 -8.94 16.94 -1.62
N PHE A 80 -9.12 15.81 -2.33
CA PHE A 80 -9.98 15.75 -3.50
C PHE A 80 -11.47 15.92 -3.14
N GLU A 81 -11.93 15.23 -2.09
CA GLU A 81 -13.31 15.32 -1.57
C GLU A 81 -13.63 16.72 -1.02
N GLU A 82 -12.68 17.38 -0.34
CA GLU A 82 -12.84 18.76 0.13
C GLU A 82 -13.04 19.76 -1.02
N ARG A 83 -12.35 19.55 -2.15
CA ARG A 83 -12.43 20.46 -3.31
C ARG A 83 -13.65 20.23 -4.20
N HIS A 84 -14.08 18.98 -4.37
CA HIS A 84 -15.11 18.62 -5.36
C HIS A 84 -16.45 18.19 -4.73
N GLY A 85 -16.51 18.08 -3.41
CA GLY A 85 -17.66 17.59 -2.66
C GLY A 85 -17.50 16.12 -2.23
N LYS A 86 -18.09 15.79 -1.08
CA LYS A 86 -18.16 14.42 -0.57
C LYS A 86 -18.82 13.54 -1.62
N ASP A 87 -18.16 12.46 -2.01
CA ASP A 87 -18.57 11.55 -3.09
C ASP A 87 -18.54 12.09 -4.54
N ALA A 88 -17.79 13.16 -4.82
CA ALA A 88 -17.54 13.61 -6.19
C ALA A 88 -16.98 12.49 -7.10
N GLY A 89 -17.72 12.12 -8.14
CA GLY A 89 -17.33 11.06 -9.07
C GLY A 89 -17.63 9.61 -8.63
N VAL A 90 -18.48 9.37 -7.62
CA VAL A 90 -19.11 8.03 -7.43
C VAL A 90 -20.11 7.85 -8.58
N GLN A 91 -19.90 6.83 -9.42
CA GLN A 91 -21.02 6.26 -10.19
C GLN A 91 -21.79 5.34 -9.25
N LYS A 92 -23.06 5.68 -8.99
CA LYS A 92 -24.03 4.76 -8.40
C LYS A 92 -24.41 3.69 -9.42
#